data_AF-H9GA41-F1
#
_entry.id   AF-H9GA41-F1
#
_cell.length_a   1.000
_cell.length_b   1.000
_cell.length_c   1.000
_cell.angle_alpha   90.00
_cell.angle_beta   90.00
_cell.angle_gamma   90.00
#
_symmetry.space_group_name_H-M   'P 1'
#
loop_
_entity.id
_entity.type
_entity.pdbx_description
1 polymer ?
#
loop_
_entity_poly.entity_id
_entity_poly.type
_entity_poly.pdbx_seq_one_letter_code
_entity_poly.pdbx_strand_id
1 'polypeptide(L)'
;MVQRLVFPFGRLDYRPANHQELFPRLVGSLGQAGPSPSPLAVLNVLLTLCQLQFWPPAALLQRVFSPAFLANVSGSPCGTIARRYLSLLDTAMALEVPGYDGPRLDPRFHVQMFDGALTADDANRKYSFKGLVGEGLQRLVGRDGFQQDVVVPPGYGVDFLLHVSSLSGEVLPIGGLPGATPTETPKEQGQGALPEGSTTEGTWQDKGPLEADKPHRLVLSVNDKWHYCRNSGVLVGSRSMRMRHLRLLGFQLLQLPYWELERLQGLEETQQYLQRKLKEPQS
;
A
#
# COMPACT_ATOMS: atom_id res chain seq x y z
N MET A 1 -2.97 -13.49 -26.13
CA MET A 1 -2.58 -12.45 -27.10
C MET A 1 -2.86 -11.04 -26.55
N VAL A 2 -4.07 -10.74 -26.08
CA VAL A 2 -4.46 -9.42 -25.54
C VAL A 2 -3.61 -8.94 -24.35
N GLN A 3 -3.31 -9.80 -23.38
CA GLN A 3 -2.49 -9.44 -22.22
C GLN A 3 -1.11 -8.86 -22.59
N ARG A 4 -0.48 -9.36 -23.65
CA ARG A 4 0.85 -8.90 -24.10
C ARG A 4 0.82 -7.49 -24.69
N LEU A 5 -0.34 -7.04 -25.19
CA LEU A 5 -0.53 -5.69 -25.72
C LEU A 5 -0.71 -4.67 -24.60
N VAL A 6 -1.33 -5.08 -23.49
CA VAL A 6 -1.72 -4.18 -22.40
C VAL A 6 -0.62 -4.03 -21.35
N PHE A 7 0.14 -5.10 -21.11
CA PHE A 7 1.16 -5.14 -20.05
C PHE A 7 2.26 -4.06 -20.16
N PRO A 8 2.77 -3.70 -21.36
CA PRO A 8 3.74 -2.62 -21.48
C PRO A 8 3.21 -1.28 -20.96
N PHE A 9 1.93 -0.96 -21.22
CA PHE A 9 1.30 0.27 -20.73
C PHE A 9 1.29 0.31 -19.20
N GLY A 10 0.86 -0.78 -18.55
CA GLY A 10 0.87 -0.89 -17.09
C GLY A 10 2.26 -0.80 -16.49
N ARG A 11 3.24 -1.51 -17.07
CA ARG A 11 4.62 -1.45 -16.56
C ARG A 11 5.23 -0.06 -16.67
N LEU A 12 4.89 0.68 -17.72
CA LEU A 12 5.41 2.01 -17.98
C LEU A 12 4.61 3.13 -17.32
N ASP A 13 3.51 2.80 -16.63
CA ASP A 13 2.50 3.76 -16.16
C ASP A 13 2.06 4.75 -17.26
N TYR A 14 1.97 4.25 -18.50
CA TYR A 14 1.75 5.08 -19.69
C TYR A 14 0.37 4.83 -20.29
N ARG A 15 -0.44 5.89 -20.38
CA ARG A 15 -1.71 5.87 -21.10
C ARG A 15 -1.49 6.27 -22.57
N PRO A 16 -1.79 5.40 -23.54
CA PRO A 16 -1.68 5.76 -24.95
C PRO A 16 -2.72 6.84 -25.33
N ALA A 17 -2.42 7.63 -26.37
CA ALA A 17 -3.30 8.71 -26.81
C ALA A 17 -4.72 8.24 -27.15
N ASN A 18 -4.86 7.05 -27.73
CA ASN A 18 -6.14 6.42 -28.09
C ASN A 18 -6.75 5.55 -26.98
N HIS A 19 -6.33 5.70 -25.71
CA HIS A 19 -6.80 4.85 -24.61
C HIS A 19 -8.34 4.86 -24.44
N GLN A 20 -8.99 5.97 -24.75
CA GLN A 20 -10.44 6.11 -24.67
C GLN A 20 -11.19 5.17 -25.63
N GLU A 21 -10.57 4.78 -26.75
CA GLU A 21 -11.13 3.80 -27.68
C GLU A 21 -10.60 2.39 -27.41
N LEU A 22 -9.31 2.28 -27.08
CA LEU A 22 -8.61 1.02 -26.90
C LEU A 22 -9.13 0.26 -25.67
N PHE A 23 -9.22 0.91 -24.51
CA PHE A 23 -9.53 0.25 -23.24
C PHE A 23 -10.97 -0.30 -23.20
N PRO A 24 -12.01 0.42 -23.65
CA PRO A 24 -13.35 -0.15 -23.74
C PRO A 24 -13.43 -1.37 -24.67
N ARG A 25 -12.72 -1.34 -25.82
CA ARG A 25 -12.67 -2.49 -26.74
C ARG A 25 -11.99 -3.70 -26.12
N LEU A 26 -10.91 -3.49 -25.36
CA LEU A 26 -10.24 -4.55 -24.61
C LEU A 26 -11.19 -5.19 -23.59
N VAL A 27 -11.88 -4.36 -22.80
CA VAL A 27 -12.89 -4.83 -21.84
C VAL A 27 -14.03 -5.58 -22.52
N GLY A 28 -14.55 -5.06 -23.64
CA GLY A 28 -15.59 -5.71 -24.43
C GLY A 28 -15.16 -7.10 -24.92
N SER A 29 -13.93 -7.23 -25.40
CA SER A 29 -13.38 -8.54 -25.84
C SER A 29 -13.27 -9.55 -24.68
N LEU A 30 -12.99 -9.08 -23.46
CA LEU A 30 -12.96 -9.94 -22.28
C LEU A 30 -14.35 -10.42 -21.86
N GLY A 31 -15.38 -9.58 -22.07
CA GLY A 31 -16.78 -9.88 -21.75
C GLY A 31 -17.43 -10.85 -22.74
N GLN A 32 -17.06 -10.79 -24.02
CA GLN A 32 -17.58 -11.66 -25.07
C GLN A 32 -16.88 -13.02 -25.14
N ALA A 33 -15.63 -13.10 -24.67
CA ALA A 33 -14.98 -14.39 -24.47
C ALA A 33 -15.75 -15.16 -23.39
N GLY A 34 -16.19 -16.39 -23.71
CA GLY A 34 -16.91 -17.29 -22.80
C GLY A 34 -16.09 -17.68 -21.55
N PRO A 35 -16.17 -18.92 -21.04
CA PRO A 35 -15.27 -19.37 -19.98
C PRO A 35 -13.82 -19.12 -20.41
N SER A 36 -13.14 -18.16 -19.78
CA SER A 36 -11.81 -17.75 -20.23
C SER A 36 -10.82 -18.89 -19.98
N PRO A 37 -10.04 -19.31 -20.97
CA PRO A 37 -9.06 -20.39 -20.80
C PRO A 37 -7.90 -19.98 -19.87
N SER A 38 -7.77 -18.71 -19.50
CA SER A 38 -6.76 -18.23 -18.56
C SER A 38 -7.33 -17.15 -17.63
N PRO A 39 -7.88 -17.54 -16.46
CA PRO A 39 -8.36 -16.60 -15.45
C PRO A 39 -7.31 -15.58 -15.03
N LEU A 40 -6.04 -16.01 -14.93
CA LEU A 40 -4.93 -15.14 -14.59
C LEU A 40 -4.65 -14.07 -15.66
N ALA A 41 -4.83 -14.38 -16.95
CA ALA A 41 -4.68 -13.38 -18.01
C ALA A 41 -5.74 -12.29 -17.91
N VAL A 42 -6.99 -12.66 -17.58
CA VAL A 42 -8.08 -11.70 -17.34
C VAL A 42 -7.73 -10.80 -16.17
N LEU A 43 -7.33 -11.36 -15.03
CA LEU A 43 -6.94 -10.58 -13.85
C LEU A 43 -5.78 -9.63 -14.13
N ASN A 44 -4.76 -10.07 -14.86
CA ASN A 44 -3.64 -9.22 -15.25
C ASN A 44 -4.10 -8.02 -16.10
N VAL A 45 -5.01 -8.23 -17.06
CA VAL A 45 -5.54 -7.13 -17.86
C VAL A 45 -6.32 -6.16 -16.97
N LEU A 46 -7.20 -6.65 -16.11
CA LEU A 46 -8.00 -5.81 -15.21
C LEU A 46 -7.14 -4.99 -14.24
N LEU A 47 -6.13 -5.61 -13.64
CA LEU A 47 -5.18 -4.91 -12.78
C LEU A 47 -4.35 -3.88 -13.56
N THR A 48 -3.97 -4.19 -14.79
CA THR A 48 -3.26 -3.21 -15.64
C THR A 48 -4.15 -2.01 -15.94
N LEU A 49 -5.44 -2.22 -16.21
CA LEU A 49 -6.40 -1.12 -16.38
C LEU A 49 -6.51 -0.28 -15.10
N CYS A 50 -6.58 -0.91 -13.92
CA CYS A 50 -6.60 -0.20 -12.64
C CYS A 50 -5.31 0.60 -12.39
N GLN A 51 -4.15 0.04 -12.72
CA GLN A 51 -2.87 0.76 -12.66
C GLN A 51 -2.92 2.04 -13.50
N LEU A 52 -3.48 1.92 -14.71
CA LEU A 52 -3.73 3.01 -15.66
C LEU A 52 -5.00 3.82 -15.33
N GLN A 53 -5.58 3.64 -14.14
CA GLN A 53 -6.80 4.28 -13.62
C GLN A 53 -7.95 4.33 -14.65
N PHE A 54 -8.16 3.17 -15.28
CA PHE A 54 -9.32 2.84 -16.09
C PHE A 54 -10.10 1.71 -15.39
N TRP A 55 -11.32 2.00 -14.99
CA TRP A 55 -12.09 1.12 -14.10
C TRP A 55 -12.89 0.08 -14.88
N PRO A 56 -12.78 -1.22 -14.55
CA PRO A 56 -13.61 -2.24 -15.17
C PRO A 56 -15.10 -2.03 -14.91
N PRO A 57 -15.99 -2.30 -15.89
CA PRO A 57 -17.44 -2.23 -15.68
C PRO A 57 -17.94 -3.24 -14.66
N ALA A 58 -19.02 -2.90 -13.96
CA ALA A 58 -19.64 -3.74 -12.94
C ALA A 58 -19.99 -5.16 -13.45
N ALA A 59 -20.49 -5.31 -14.68
CA ALA A 59 -20.79 -6.63 -15.26
C ALA A 59 -19.55 -7.54 -15.36
N LEU A 60 -18.38 -6.96 -15.65
CA LEU A 60 -17.12 -7.70 -15.71
C LEU A 60 -16.65 -8.08 -14.30
N LEU A 61 -16.81 -7.17 -13.33
CA LEU A 61 -16.51 -7.41 -11.91
C LEU A 61 -17.40 -8.51 -11.31
N GLN A 62 -18.71 -8.48 -11.56
CA GLN A 62 -19.65 -9.54 -11.18
C GLN A 62 -19.14 -10.91 -11.64
N ARG A 63 -18.68 -10.99 -12.89
CA ARG A 63 -18.20 -12.25 -13.46
C ARG A 63 -16.92 -12.73 -12.77
N VAL A 64 -15.93 -11.86 -12.53
CA VAL A 64 -14.65 -12.29 -11.92
C VAL A 64 -14.75 -12.52 -10.41
N PHE A 65 -15.72 -11.92 -9.73
CA PHE A 65 -16.01 -12.19 -8.32
C PHE A 65 -17.07 -13.29 -8.13
N SER A 66 -17.60 -13.85 -9.21
CA SER A 66 -18.58 -14.95 -9.13
C SER A 66 -17.98 -16.20 -8.50
N PRO A 67 -18.76 -16.98 -7.74
CA PRO A 67 -18.31 -18.26 -7.18
C PRO A 67 -17.73 -19.22 -8.24
N ALA A 68 -18.28 -19.20 -9.46
CA ALA A 68 -17.80 -20.01 -10.58
C ALA A 68 -16.37 -19.63 -11.00
N PHE A 69 -16.08 -18.33 -11.09
CA PHE A 69 -14.73 -17.85 -11.41
C PHE A 69 -13.75 -18.14 -10.27
N LEU A 70 -14.18 -17.92 -9.02
CA LEU A 70 -13.37 -18.18 -7.82
C LEU A 70 -13.02 -19.67 -7.67
N ALA A 71 -13.96 -20.57 -7.95
CA ALA A 71 -13.73 -22.01 -7.96
C ALA A 71 -12.73 -22.42 -9.04
N ASN A 72 -12.88 -21.89 -10.26
CA ASN A 72 -11.95 -22.14 -11.37
C ASN A 72 -10.51 -21.71 -11.01
N VAL A 73 -10.36 -20.54 -10.41
CA VAL A 73 -9.07 -20.01 -9.98
C VAL A 73 -8.46 -20.83 -8.84
N SER A 74 -9.26 -21.19 -7.83
CA SER A 74 -8.76 -21.83 -6.61
C SER A 74 -8.22 -23.24 -6.87
N GLY A 75 -8.76 -23.95 -7.85
CA GLY A 75 -8.28 -25.28 -8.26
C GLY A 75 -7.05 -25.28 -9.18
N SER A 76 -6.53 -24.10 -9.55
CA SER A 76 -5.43 -23.97 -10.51
C SER A 76 -4.05 -23.79 -9.83
N PRO A 77 -2.94 -24.15 -10.50
CA PRO A 77 -1.59 -23.91 -9.99
C PRO A 77 -1.29 -22.43 -9.67
N CYS A 78 -2.05 -21.49 -10.24
CA CYS A 78 -1.90 -20.06 -10.02
C CYS A 78 -2.91 -19.49 -8.99
N GLY A 79 -3.65 -20.33 -8.28
CA GLY A 79 -4.70 -19.90 -7.34
C GLY A 79 -4.22 -18.91 -6.26
N THR A 80 -3.01 -19.07 -5.73
CA THR A 80 -2.45 -18.13 -4.75
C THR A 80 -2.21 -16.73 -5.33
N ILE A 81 -1.60 -16.65 -6.52
CA ILE A 81 -1.34 -15.37 -7.20
C ILE A 81 -2.66 -14.72 -7.60
N ALA A 82 -3.58 -15.51 -8.13
CA ALA A 82 -4.88 -15.01 -8.57
C ALA A 82 -5.73 -14.51 -7.39
N ARG A 83 -5.69 -15.13 -6.21
CA ARG A 83 -6.31 -14.59 -4.98
C ARG A 83 -5.73 -13.24 -4.57
N ARG A 84 -4.40 -13.07 -4.64
CA ARG A 84 -3.76 -11.76 -4.39
C ARG A 84 -4.24 -10.72 -5.39
N TYR A 85 -4.36 -11.10 -6.66
CA TYR A 85 -4.84 -10.19 -7.72
C TYR A 85 -6.31 -9.83 -7.56
N LEU A 86 -7.17 -10.77 -7.18
CA LEU A 86 -8.57 -10.54 -6.87
C LEU A 86 -8.72 -9.57 -5.69
N SER A 87 -7.95 -9.77 -4.62
CA SER A 87 -7.93 -8.86 -3.46
C SER A 87 -7.48 -7.46 -3.87
N LEU A 88 -6.43 -7.37 -4.70
CA LEU A 88 -5.90 -6.09 -5.20
C LEU A 88 -6.89 -5.38 -6.11
N LEU A 89 -7.62 -6.12 -6.93
CA LEU A 89 -8.67 -5.59 -7.77
C LEU A 89 -9.82 -5.03 -6.93
N ASP A 90 -10.30 -5.77 -5.93
CA ASP A 90 -11.35 -5.29 -5.02
C ASP A 90 -10.91 -4.02 -4.28
N THR A 91 -9.68 -3.98 -3.78
CA THR A 91 -9.14 -2.81 -3.09
C THR A 91 -8.99 -1.61 -4.04
N ALA A 92 -8.55 -1.82 -5.27
CA ALA A 92 -8.44 -0.74 -6.25
C ALA A 92 -9.81 -0.10 -6.52
N MET A 93 -10.86 -0.91 -6.67
CA MET A 93 -12.23 -0.41 -6.84
C MET A 93 -12.71 0.34 -5.59
N ALA A 94 -12.46 -0.21 -4.39
CA ALA A 94 -12.90 0.38 -3.14
C ALA A 94 -12.20 1.72 -2.81
N LEU A 95 -10.93 1.87 -3.20
CA LEU A 95 -10.15 3.07 -2.91
C LEU A 95 -10.23 4.11 -4.02
N GLU A 96 -10.02 3.71 -5.28
CA GLU A 96 -9.86 4.66 -6.39
C GLU A 96 -11.17 5.07 -7.08
N VAL A 97 -12.29 4.39 -6.82
CA VAL A 97 -13.61 4.74 -7.38
C VAL A 97 -14.50 5.38 -6.29
N PRO A 98 -14.71 6.71 -6.34
CA PRO A 98 -15.53 7.40 -5.35
C PRO A 98 -16.97 6.86 -5.31
N GLY A 99 -17.46 6.52 -4.12
CA GLY A 99 -18.84 6.05 -3.93
C GLY A 99 -19.13 4.69 -4.55
N TYR A 100 -18.12 3.84 -4.77
CA TYR A 100 -18.30 2.54 -5.41
C TYR A 100 -19.30 1.64 -4.66
N ASP A 101 -20.39 1.27 -5.36
CA ASP A 101 -21.49 0.41 -4.91
C ASP A 101 -21.59 -0.90 -5.70
N GLY A 102 -20.59 -1.16 -6.55
CA GLY A 102 -20.55 -2.32 -7.42
C GLY A 102 -20.16 -3.63 -6.74
N PRO A 103 -19.93 -4.69 -7.54
CA PRO A 103 -19.60 -6.02 -7.02
C PRO A 103 -18.32 -6.03 -6.19
N ARG A 104 -18.34 -6.76 -5.09
CA ARG A 104 -17.20 -6.92 -4.17
C ARG A 104 -16.74 -8.37 -4.10
N LEU A 105 -15.45 -8.55 -3.86
CA LEU A 105 -14.90 -9.86 -3.54
C LEU A 105 -15.44 -10.30 -2.17
N ASP A 106 -15.89 -11.55 -2.06
CA ASP A 106 -16.32 -12.09 -0.78
C ASP A 106 -15.13 -12.06 0.22
N PRO A 107 -15.32 -11.53 1.45
CA PRO A 107 -14.28 -11.43 2.48
C PRO A 107 -13.46 -12.70 2.71
N ARG A 108 -14.05 -13.89 2.53
CA ARG A 108 -13.35 -15.16 2.74
C ARG A 108 -12.24 -15.45 1.73
N PHE A 109 -12.27 -14.77 0.57
CA PHE A 109 -11.24 -14.89 -0.46
C PHE A 109 -10.19 -13.78 -0.38
N HIS A 110 -10.37 -12.82 0.53
CA HIS A 110 -9.36 -11.79 0.77
C HIS A 110 -8.11 -12.41 1.37
N VAL A 111 -6.97 -12.04 0.79
CA VAL A 111 -5.65 -12.40 1.29
C VAL A 111 -4.79 -11.15 1.37
N GLN A 112 -3.84 -11.13 2.31
CA GLN A 112 -2.81 -10.10 2.29
C GLN A 112 -2.03 -10.22 0.98
N MET A 113 -1.97 -9.12 0.23
CA MET A 113 -1.53 -9.12 -1.15
C MET A 113 -0.03 -9.44 -1.31
N PHE A 114 0.78 -9.02 -0.35
CA PHE A 114 2.25 -9.05 -0.44
C PHE A 114 2.90 -9.84 0.70
N ASP A 115 2.15 -10.77 1.31
CA ASP A 115 2.69 -11.63 2.36
C ASP A 115 3.74 -12.57 1.75
N GLY A 116 5.02 -12.27 1.97
CA GLY A 116 6.12 -12.77 1.15
C GLY A 116 6.26 -12.00 -0.16
N ALA A 117 7.42 -11.35 -0.32
CA ALA A 117 7.84 -10.69 -1.56
C ALA A 117 7.48 -11.55 -2.78
N LEU A 118 6.89 -10.91 -3.80
CA LEU A 118 6.91 -11.51 -5.13
C LEU A 118 8.39 -11.70 -5.44
N THR A 119 8.82 -12.91 -5.78
CA THR A 119 10.21 -13.40 -5.88
C THR A 119 11.25 -12.46 -6.54
N ALA A 120 10.82 -11.42 -7.26
CA ALA A 120 11.67 -10.35 -7.77
C ALA A 120 12.18 -9.36 -6.70
N ASP A 121 11.43 -9.11 -5.62
CA ASP A 121 11.82 -8.13 -4.60
C ASP A 121 12.95 -8.70 -3.71
N ASP A 122 12.91 -9.99 -3.37
CA ASP A 122 13.93 -10.64 -2.55
C ASP A 122 15.30 -10.72 -3.24
N ALA A 123 15.34 -10.98 -4.56
CA ALA A 123 16.58 -10.98 -5.33
C ALA A 123 17.24 -9.58 -5.41
N ASN A 124 16.43 -8.52 -5.30
CA ASN A 124 16.88 -7.14 -5.42
C ASN A 124 17.21 -6.47 -4.07
N ARG A 125 16.88 -7.10 -2.92
CA ARG A 125 17.20 -6.57 -1.57
C ARG A 125 18.69 -6.32 -1.34
N LYS A 126 19.57 -7.00 -2.10
CA LYS A 126 21.03 -6.89 -1.98
C LYS A 126 21.59 -5.47 -2.23
N TYR A 127 20.83 -4.59 -2.89
CA TYR A 127 21.26 -3.24 -3.26
C TYR A 127 20.37 -2.13 -2.67
N SER A 128 19.62 -2.43 -1.61
CA SER A 128 18.68 -1.46 -1.05
C SER A 128 19.35 -0.47 -0.11
N PHE A 129 19.05 0.82 -0.30
CA PHE A 129 19.48 1.90 0.60
C PHE A 129 18.77 1.90 1.96
N LYS A 130 17.85 0.95 2.19
CA LYS A 130 17.08 0.82 3.44
C LYS A 130 17.95 0.81 4.69
N GLY A 131 19.07 0.08 4.69
CA GLY A 131 19.96 0.02 5.86
C GLY A 131 20.50 1.41 6.22
N LEU A 132 21.06 2.11 5.23
CA LEU A 132 21.62 3.45 5.40
C LEU A 132 20.55 4.47 5.84
N VAL A 133 19.36 4.41 5.23
CA VAL A 133 18.24 5.28 5.59
C VAL A 133 17.75 4.96 7.01
N GLY A 134 17.65 3.69 7.39
CA GLY A 134 17.23 3.27 8.73
C GLY A 134 18.18 3.75 9.80
N GLU A 135 19.49 3.61 9.59
CA GLU A 135 20.51 4.15 10.49
C GLU A 135 20.45 5.69 10.58
N GLY A 136 20.24 6.36 9.44
CA GLY A 136 20.12 7.81 9.36
C GLY A 136 18.89 8.33 10.12
N LEU A 137 17.75 7.66 9.96
CA LEU A 137 16.52 7.96 10.69
C LEU A 137 16.69 7.72 12.19
N GLN A 138 17.31 6.60 12.59
CA GLN A 138 17.55 6.30 14.00
C GLN A 138 18.39 7.38 14.69
N ARG A 139 19.40 7.94 14.02
CA ARG A 139 20.17 9.08 14.55
C ARG A 139 19.38 10.38 14.60
N LEU A 140 18.42 10.58 13.70
CA LEU A 140 17.66 11.82 13.57
C LEU A 140 16.49 11.91 14.56
N VAL A 141 15.72 10.82 14.70
CA VAL A 141 14.45 10.83 15.46
C VAL A 141 14.43 9.81 16.60
N GLY A 142 15.54 9.09 16.81
CA GLY A 142 15.62 8.01 17.79
C GLY A 142 14.99 6.71 17.30
N ARG A 143 15.21 5.63 18.05
CA ARG A 143 14.69 4.29 17.71
C ARG A 143 13.17 4.21 17.78
N ASP A 144 12.56 4.98 18.67
CA ASP A 144 11.11 4.94 18.92
C ASP A 144 10.32 5.92 18.03
N GLY A 145 11.01 6.73 17.22
CA GLY A 145 10.39 7.71 16.32
C GLY A 145 9.86 7.12 15.00
N PHE A 146 10.14 5.85 14.71
CA PHE A 146 9.67 5.20 13.49
C PHE A 146 9.47 3.69 13.66
N GLN A 147 8.62 3.12 12.82
CA GLN A 147 8.50 1.68 12.62
C GLN A 147 9.05 1.30 11.25
N GLN A 148 9.79 0.20 11.17
CA GLN A 148 10.40 -0.28 9.93
C GLN A 148 9.67 -1.51 9.39
N ASP A 149 9.60 -1.63 8.06
CA ASP A 149 9.05 -2.78 7.32
C ASP A 149 7.63 -3.18 7.78
N VAL A 150 6.76 -2.18 7.94
CA VAL A 150 5.38 -2.34 8.43
C VAL A 150 4.47 -2.79 7.31
N VAL A 151 3.57 -3.73 7.58
CA VAL A 151 2.49 -4.08 6.64
C VAL A 151 1.23 -3.31 7.03
N VAL A 152 0.72 -2.46 6.12
CA VAL A 152 -0.52 -1.71 6.32
C VAL A 152 -1.64 -2.28 5.46
N PRO A 153 -2.92 -2.19 5.87
CA PRO A 153 -4.04 -2.62 5.05
C PRO A 153 -3.98 -2.01 3.64
N PRO A 154 -4.35 -2.75 2.59
CA PRO A 154 -4.84 -4.14 2.58
C PRO A 154 -3.71 -5.21 2.54
N GLY A 155 -2.46 -4.83 2.83
CA GLY A 155 -1.28 -5.70 2.77
C GLY A 155 -0.05 -5.04 2.16
N TYR A 156 -0.02 -3.70 2.02
CA TYR A 156 1.14 -2.98 1.50
C TYR A 156 2.27 -2.97 2.53
N GLY A 157 3.44 -3.51 2.18
CA GLY A 157 4.64 -3.37 3.00
C GLY A 157 5.29 -2.01 2.81
N VAL A 158 5.24 -1.13 3.82
CA VAL A 158 5.88 0.20 3.85
C VAL A 158 7.25 0.12 4.52
N ASP A 159 8.22 0.91 4.02
CA ASP A 159 9.61 0.77 4.46
C ASP A 159 9.83 1.42 5.83
N PHE A 160 9.37 2.65 6.02
CA PHE A 160 9.41 3.36 7.29
C PHE A 160 8.09 4.10 7.51
N LEU A 161 7.52 3.96 8.70
CA LEU A 161 6.30 4.65 9.14
C LEU A 161 6.62 5.55 10.33
N LEU A 162 6.26 6.83 10.22
CA LEU A 162 6.47 7.86 11.23
C LEU A 162 5.13 8.50 11.58
N HIS A 163 5.01 8.97 12.81
CA HIS A 163 3.93 9.87 13.23
C HIS A 163 4.50 11.27 13.36
N VAL A 164 3.89 12.23 12.68
CA VAL A 164 4.37 13.62 12.65
C VAL A 164 3.28 14.51 13.20
N SER A 165 3.65 15.38 14.13
CA SER A 165 2.78 16.42 14.67
C SER A 165 2.29 17.34 13.55
N SER A 166 0.98 17.57 13.47
CA SER A 166 0.42 18.51 12.49
C SER A 166 0.72 19.96 12.85
N LEU A 167 0.97 20.25 14.13
CA LEU A 167 1.27 21.60 14.62
C LEU A 167 2.76 21.95 14.54
N SER A 168 3.66 21.07 14.98
CA SER A 168 5.09 21.37 15.05
C SER A 168 5.89 20.80 13.87
N GLY A 169 5.34 19.82 13.14
CA GLY A 169 6.09 19.08 12.12
C GLY A 169 7.16 18.15 12.71
N GLU A 170 7.20 17.97 14.03
CA GLU A 170 8.15 17.09 14.69
C GLU A 170 7.69 15.63 14.67
N VAL A 171 8.65 14.72 14.63
CA VAL A 171 8.40 13.27 14.69
C VAL A 171 8.13 12.88 16.13
N LEU A 172 6.97 12.25 16.34
CA LEU A 172 6.52 11.81 17.65
C LEU A 172 6.94 10.35 17.90
N PRO A 173 7.24 9.99 19.17
CA PRO A 173 7.50 8.61 19.53
C PRO A 173 6.23 7.76 19.29
N ILE A 174 6.40 6.60 18.68
CA ILE A 174 5.29 5.69 18.33
C ILE A 174 4.82 4.91 19.57
N GLY A 175 5.65 4.84 20.61
CA GLY A 175 5.31 4.25 21.92
C GLY A 175 4.38 5.16 22.73
N GLY A 176 3.08 5.07 22.49
CA GLY A 176 2.09 5.76 23.33
C GLY A 176 0.65 5.83 22.80
N LEU A 177 0.34 5.33 21.59
CA LEU A 177 -1.02 5.34 21.07
C LEU A 177 -1.70 3.97 21.26
N PRO A 178 -2.87 3.90 21.93
CA PRO A 178 -3.62 2.66 22.08
C PRO A 178 -4.19 2.24 20.72
N GLY A 179 -3.65 1.19 20.11
CA GLY A 179 -4.18 0.64 18.86
C GLY A 179 -3.23 -0.21 18.01
N ALA A 180 -1.92 -0.23 18.32
CA ALA A 180 -1.00 -1.17 17.69
C ALA A 180 -0.66 -2.28 18.68
N THR A 181 -1.48 -3.33 18.75
CA THR A 181 -1.08 -4.56 19.45
C THR A 181 -0.01 -5.28 18.62
N PRO A 182 1.17 -5.56 19.19
CA PRO A 182 2.05 -6.60 18.66
C PRO A 182 1.32 -7.93 18.71
N THR A 183 1.47 -8.73 17.65
CA THR A 183 0.91 -10.07 17.54
C THR A 183 1.54 -10.99 18.59
N GLU A 184 0.94 -11.08 19.77
CA GLU A 184 1.26 -12.13 20.74
C GLU A 184 0.23 -13.26 20.64
N THR A 185 0.74 -14.48 20.57
CA THR A 185 -0.03 -15.72 20.52
C THR A 185 -0.71 -15.96 21.88
N PRO A 186 -1.99 -16.37 21.94
CA PRO A 186 -2.65 -16.59 23.22
C PRO A 186 -2.18 -17.90 23.85
N LYS A 187 -1.52 -17.81 25.02
CA LYS A 187 -1.50 -18.90 26.00
C LYS A 187 -2.70 -18.73 26.93
N GLU A 188 -3.51 -19.78 27.01
CA GLU A 188 -4.55 -19.97 28.02
C GLU A 188 -3.97 -19.84 29.44
N GLN A 189 -4.67 -19.13 30.33
CA GLN A 189 -5.10 -19.61 31.66
C GLN A 189 -5.68 -18.47 32.52
N GLY A 190 -6.74 -18.79 33.27
CA GLY A 190 -6.92 -18.30 34.64
C GLY A 190 -8.00 -17.26 34.87
N GLN A 191 -9.15 -17.71 35.37
CA GLN A 191 -10.23 -16.91 35.95
C GLN A 191 -9.79 -16.18 37.23
N GLY A 192 -10.35 -14.99 37.48
CA GLY A 192 -10.19 -14.31 38.78
C GLY A 192 -10.85 -12.94 38.89
N ALA A 193 -12.10 -12.94 39.38
CA ALA A 193 -12.78 -11.97 40.25
C ALA A 193 -12.59 -10.43 40.13
N LEU A 194 -13.74 -9.73 40.04
CA LEU A 194 -13.97 -8.33 40.42
C LEU A 194 -13.71 -8.10 41.93
N PRO A 195 -13.42 -6.85 42.36
CA PRO A 195 -14.49 -6.11 43.02
C PRO A 195 -14.52 -4.59 42.75
N GLU A 196 -15.64 -4.03 43.21
CA GLU A 196 -16.20 -2.70 43.08
C GLU A 196 -15.49 -1.60 43.90
N GLY A 197 -15.71 -0.35 43.47
CA GLY A 197 -16.04 0.77 44.36
C GLY A 197 -14.90 1.62 44.92
N SER A 198 -14.75 2.85 44.43
CA SER A 198 -14.84 4.04 45.29
C SER A 198 -14.76 5.33 44.47
N THR A 199 -15.76 6.17 44.72
CA THR A 199 -15.97 7.51 44.19
C THR A 199 -15.10 8.50 44.98
N THR A 200 -14.36 9.37 44.29
CA THR A 200 -13.95 10.66 44.85
C THR A 200 -14.09 11.74 43.78
N GLU A 201 -15.02 12.65 44.03
CA GLU A 201 -15.20 13.91 43.31
C GLU A 201 -13.94 14.77 43.47
N GLY A 202 -13.41 15.23 42.34
CA GLY A 202 -12.35 16.22 42.27
C GLY A 202 -12.60 17.11 41.07
N THR A 203 -13.06 18.33 41.37
CA THR A 203 -13.21 19.51 40.51
C THR A 203 -12.26 19.54 39.30
N TRP A 204 -12.80 19.32 38.10
CA TRP A 204 -12.09 19.63 36.85
C TRP A 204 -12.50 21.02 36.39
N GLN A 205 -11.55 21.95 36.47
CA GLN A 205 -11.62 23.23 35.80
C GLN A 205 -11.73 23.00 34.30
N ASP A 206 -12.79 23.55 33.73
CA ASP A 206 -13.08 23.59 32.31
C ASP A 206 -12.00 24.42 31.59
N LYS A 207 -10.97 23.74 31.10
CA LYS A 207 -10.16 24.26 30.00
C LYS A 207 -10.74 23.65 28.73
N GLY A 208 -11.38 24.50 27.92
CA GLY A 208 -11.96 24.13 26.63
C GLY A 208 -10.96 23.37 25.75
N PRO A 209 -11.45 22.66 24.71
CA PRO A 209 -10.61 21.76 23.94
C PRO A 209 -9.54 22.58 23.20
N LEU A 210 -8.31 22.54 23.72
CA LEU A 210 -7.11 22.73 22.92
C LEU A 210 -7.30 21.77 21.74
N GLU A 211 -7.33 22.27 20.51
CA GLU A 211 -7.37 21.40 19.33
C GLU A 211 -6.26 20.38 19.49
N ALA A 212 -6.65 19.13 19.80
CA ALA A 212 -5.69 18.07 20.02
C ALA A 212 -4.93 17.92 18.70
N ASP A 213 -3.63 18.19 18.75
CA ASP A 213 -2.73 17.98 17.63
C ASP A 213 -2.93 16.54 17.13
N LYS A 214 -3.62 16.38 16.02
CA LYS A 214 -3.85 15.07 15.42
C LYS A 214 -2.61 14.76 14.58
N PRO A 215 -1.75 13.85 15.01
CA PRO A 215 -0.58 13.53 14.22
C PRO A 215 -1.02 12.85 12.92
N HIS A 216 -0.34 13.18 11.83
CA HIS A 216 -0.53 12.50 10.56
C HIS A 216 0.50 11.38 10.39
N ARG A 217 0.12 10.36 9.62
CA ARG A 217 0.94 9.17 9.36
C ARG A 217 1.78 9.41 8.12
N LEU A 218 3.09 9.44 8.28
CA LEU A 218 4.04 9.65 7.21
C LEU A 218 4.73 8.33 6.84
N VAL A 219 4.66 7.94 5.56
CA VAL A 219 5.40 6.81 5.02
C VAL A 219 6.60 7.32 4.25
N LEU A 220 7.79 6.91 4.69
CA LEU A 220 9.04 7.07 3.95
C LEU A 220 9.25 5.84 3.08
N SER A 221 9.27 6.06 1.76
CA SER A 221 9.35 5.03 0.74
C SER A 221 10.73 5.05 0.07
N VAL A 222 11.55 4.04 0.34
CA VAL A 222 12.86 3.87 -0.31
C VAL A 222 12.65 3.24 -1.67
N ASN A 223 12.87 4.03 -2.73
CA ASN A 223 12.62 3.58 -4.10
C ASN A 223 13.94 3.27 -4.80
N ASP A 224 14.27 1.98 -4.87
CA ASP A 224 15.38 1.46 -5.68
C ASP A 224 15.15 1.61 -7.20
N LYS A 225 16.21 1.44 -8.00
CA LYS A 225 16.21 1.61 -9.47
C LYS A 225 15.12 0.83 -10.21
N TRP A 226 14.77 -0.36 -9.76
CA TRP A 226 13.77 -1.21 -10.41
C TRP A 226 12.32 -0.77 -10.18
N HIS A 227 12.09 0.16 -9.24
CA HIS A 227 10.80 0.80 -9.06
C HIS A 227 10.50 1.85 -10.13
N TYR A 228 11.51 2.28 -10.88
CA TYR A 228 11.40 3.27 -11.93
C TYR A 228 11.45 2.63 -13.31
N CYS A 229 10.79 3.27 -14.25
CA CYS A 229 10.95 3.00 -15.67
C CYS A 229 12.41 3.27 -16.07
N ARG A 230 12.92 2.47 -17.00
CA ARG A 230 14.33 2.53 -17.40
C ARG A 230 14.66 3.94 -17.91
N ASN A 231 15.69 4.55 -17.31
CA ASN A 231 16.19 5.89 -17.66
C ASN A 231 15.15 7.02 -17.48
N SER A 232 14.19 6.89 -16.57
CA SER A 232 13.27 7.97 -16.23
C SER A 232 12.99 8.05 -14.73
N GLY A 233 12.48 9.21 -14.29
CA GLY A 233 11.98 9.40 -12.92
C GLY A 233 10.54 8.91 -12.71
N VAL A 234 9.98 8.21 -13.70
CA VAL A 234 8.59 7.72 -13.66
C VAL A 234 8.56 6.36 -12.99
N LEU A 235 7.68 6.19 -12.01
CA LEU A 235 7.50 4.90 -11.34
C LEU A 235 6.74 3.90 -12.20
N VAL A 236 7.03 2.62 -12.03
CA VAL A 236 6.26 1.56 -12.69
C VAL A 236 4.82 1.54 -12.17
N GLY A 237 3.85 1.17 -13.01
CA GLY A 237 2.43 1.34 -12.68
C GLY A 237 1.96 0.61 -11.42
N SER A 238 2.57 -0.53 -11.08
CA SER A 238 2.30 -1.22 -9.81
C SER A 238 2.71 -0.40 -8.58
N ARG A 239 3.86 0.29 -8.65
CA ARG A 239 4.35 1.19 -7.59
C ARG A 239 3.53 2.47 -7.57
N SER A 240 3.19 3.02 -8.74
CA SER A 240 2.30 4.19 -8.88
C SER A 240 0.93 3.96 -8.24
N MET A 241 0.27 2.85 -8.57
CA MET A 241 -1.02 2.47 -7.98
C MET A 241 -0.94 2.31 -6.46
N ARG A 242 0.09 1.61 -5.96
CA ARG A 242 0.32 1.48 -4.51
C ARG A 242 0.41 2.85 -3.82
N MET A 243 1.13 3.81 -4.39
CA MET A 243 1.23 5.14 -3.79
C MET A 243 -0.11 5.87 -3.77
N ARG A 244 -0.91 5.78 -4.83
CA ARG A 244 -2.26 6.35 -4.83
C ARG A 244 -3.12 5.74 -3.72
N HIS A 245 -3.09 4.41 -3.59
CA HIS A 245 -3.85 3.72 -2.54
C HIS A 245 -3.40 4.15 -1.13
N LEU A 246 -2.10 4.25 -0.86
CA LEU A 246 -1.61 4.72 0.43
C LEU A 246 -2.06 6.17 0.73
N ARG A 247 -2.07 7.06 -0.27
CA ARG A 247 -2.63 8.42 -0.08
C ARG A 247 -4.11 8.39 0.25
N LEU A 248 -4.89 7.57 -0.45
CA LEU A 248 -6.33 7.41 -0.21
C LEU A 248 -6.64 6.80 1.17
N LEU A 249 -5.71 6.02 1.72
CA LEU A 249 -5.76 5.48 3.09
C LEU A 249 -5.34 6.50 4.16
N GLY A 250 -5.05 7.76 3.78
CA GLY A 250 -4.69 8.84 4.70
C GLY A 250 -3.21 8.92 5.08
N PHE A 251 -2.33 8.22 4.36
CA PHE A 251 -0.88 8.35 4.55
C PHE A 251 -0.33 9.51 3.71
N GLN A 252 0.52 10.32 4.32
CA GLN A 252 1.43 11.17 3.58
C GLN A 252 2.62 10.34 3.08
N LEU A 253 3.13 10.65 1.89
CA LEU A 253 4.16 9.84 1.23
C LEU A 253 5.38 10.68 0.89
N LEU A 254 6.50 10.36 1.54
CA LEU A 254 7.81 10.90 1.20
C LEU A 254 8.61 9.84 0.45
N GLN A 255 8.94 10.13 -0.79
CA GLN A 255 9.74 9.22 -1.62
C GLN A 255 11.23 9.57 -1.52
N LEU A 256 12.04 8.53 -1.36
CA LEU A 256 13.50 8.61 -1.39
C LEU A 256 14.00 7.89 -2.64
N PRO A 257 14.21 8.60 -3.77
CA PRO A 257 14.62 7.97 -5.01
C PRO A 257 16.09 7.53 -4.97
N TYR A 258 16.39 6.40 -5.64
CA TYR A 258 17.73 5.83 -5.64
C TYR A 258 18.83 6.79 -6.11
N TRP A 259 18.57 7.66 -7.09
CA TRP A 259 19.58 8.59 -7.62
C TRP A 259 19.95 9.71 -6.64
N GLU A 260 19.07 10.04 -5.69
CA GLU A 260 19.40 10.97 -4.60
C GLU A 260 20.23 10.23 -3.54
N LEU A 261 19.83 9.00 -3.20
CA LEU A 261 20.50 8.17 -2.19
C LEU A 261 21.91 7.72 -2.65
N GLU A 262 22.09 7.39 -3.93
CA GLU A 262 23.38 6.99 -4.53
C GLU A 262 24.43 8.09 -4.43
N ARG A 263 24.02 9.36 -4.31
CA ARG A 263 24.93 10.52 -4.24
C ARG A 263 25.40 10.81 -2.82
N LEU A 264 24.79 10.20 -1.82
CA LEU A 264 25.10 10.45 -0.41
C LEU A 264 26.32 9.65 0.00
N GLN A 265 27.28 10.32 0.63
CA GLN A 265 28.50 9.71 1.13
C GLN A 265 28.40 9.48 2.64
N GLY A 266 27.93 8.29 2.99
CA GLY A 266 27.86 7.84 4.38
C GLY A 266 26.69 8.42 5.18
N LEU A 267 26.78 8.23 6.49
CA LEU A 267 25.64 8.37 7.39
C LEU A 267 25.31 9.83 7.75
N GLU A 268 26.31 10.70 7.82
CA GLU A 268 26.12 12.12 8.17
C GLU A 268 25.38 12.87 7.06
N GLU A 269 25.81 12.70 5.79
CA GLU A 269 25.10 13.27 4.64
C GLU A 269 23.68 12.70 4.53
N THR A 270 23.50 11.41 4.83
CA THR A 270 22.18 10.78 4.84
C THR A 270 21.26 11.41 5.89
N GLN A 271 21.77 11.66 7.09
CA GLN A 271 21.01 12.33 8.15
C GLN A 271 20.59 13.74 7.74
N GLN A 272 21.51 14.53 7.18
CA GLN A 272 21.21 15.89 6.70
C GLN A 272 20.21 15.89 5.54
N TYR A 273 20.33 14.92 4.64
CA TYR A 273 19.38 14.73 3.54
C TYR A 273 17.98 14.38 4.06
N LEU A 274 17.85 13.43 4.98
CA LEU A 274 16.57 13.05 5.57
C LEU A 274 15.95 14.22 6.36
N GLN A 275 16.76 14.97 7.10
CA GLN A 275 16.30 16.14 7.84
C GLN A 275 15.74 17.22 6.91
N ARG A 276 16.37 17.46 5.76
CA ARG A 276 15.84 18.38 4.74
C ARG A 276 14.54 17.86 4.15
N LYS A 277 14.51 16.59 3.75
CA LYS A 277 13.32 15.95 3.16
C LYS A 277 12.10 15.96 4.09
N LEU A 278 12.30 15.76 5.40
CA LEU A 278 11.21 15.81 6.37
C LEU A 278 10.64 17.22 6.58
N LYS A 279 11.43 18.27 6.33
CA LYS A 279 11.03 19.68 6.44
C LYS A 279 10.43 20.23 5.15
N GLU A 280 10.65 19.59 4.01
CA GLU A 280 10.07 20.01 2.73
C GLU A 280 8.54 19.80 2.78
N PRO A 281 7.73 20.82 2.42
CA PRO A 281 6.29 20.68 2.36
C PRO A 281 5.94 19.62 1.30
N GLN A 282 5.22 18.58 1.72
CA GLN A 282 4.81 17.51 0.82
C GLN A 282 3.58 17.97 0.03
N SER A 283 3.84 18.43 -1.20
CA SER A 283 2.83 18.82 -2.19
C SER A 283 2.16 17.62 -2.86
#